data_AF-A0A8T6FX88-F1
#
_entry.id   AF-A0A8T6FX88-F1
#
_cell.length_a   1.000
_cell.length_b   1.000
_cell.length_c   1.000
_cell.angle_alpha   90.00
_cell.angle_beta   90.00
_cell.angle_gamma   90.00
#
_symmetry.space_group_name_H-M   'P 1'
#
loop_
_entity.id
_entity.type
_entity.pdbx_description
1 polymer ?
#
loop_
_entity_poly.entity_id
_entity_poly.type
_entity_poly.pdbx_seq_one_letter_code
_entity_poly.pdbx_strand_id
1 'polypeptide(L)'
;KQDGKRVVIVYVTNGDAQTDVARALAELPANATPTPRQYLDGASVLQELALQVARSALGMEPEDVIFLSYSDGALHALTAEAPDEVVRSPYTEKDGLFDAGITPYRIARSGQGVPYSFNAILHDLNDVLVELNPSEIYLPSPASTDETVAAAGRLIARSLREVAPREARVFIYLQALEGQPSPDRRVPVTDPAAKQRALDMYAARIGRAGWPNLPAALLEEEGFWEFDYTRPM
;
A
#
# COMPACT_ATOMS: atom_id res chain seq x y z
N LYS A 1 -16.30 10.79 -0.30
CA LYS A 1 -17.08 10.61 -1.55
C LYS A 1 -16.68 11.68 -2.56
N GLN A 2 -16.19 11.31 -3.73
CA GLN A 2 -15.95 12.25 -4.85
C GLN A 2 -16.91 11.91 -5.98
N ASP A 3 -17.59 12.91 -6.56
CA ASP A 3 -18.54 12.75 -7.67
C ASP A 3 -19.61 11.65 -7.45
N GLY A 4 -20.06 11.49 -6.20
CA GLY A 4 -21.04 10.47 -5.82
C GLY A 4 -20.47 9.05 -5.67
N LYS A 5 -19.19 8.83 -5.98
CA LYS A 5 -18.51 7.55 -5.79
C LYS A 5 -17.93 7.43 -4.38
N ARG A 6 -18.02 6.22 -3.82
CA ARG A 6 -17.25 5.82 -2.62
C ARG A 6 -15.88 5.35 -3.10
N VAL A 7 -14.83 5.86 -2.47
CA VAL A 7 -13.45 5.44 -2.71
C VAL A 7 -12.96 4.83 -1.42
N VAL A 8 -12.29 3.68 -1.50
CA VAL A 8 -11.67 3.00 -0.37
C VAL A 8 -10.20 2.81 -0.68
N ILE A 9 -9.32 3.13 0.27
CA ILE A 9 -7.88 2.90 0.15
C ILE A 9 -7.54 1.66 0.97
N VAL A 10 -6.83 0.73 0.34
CA VAL A 10 -6.37 -0.52 0.99
C VAL A 10 -4.85 -0.50 1.02
N TYR A 11 -4.28 -0.33 2.21
CA TYR A 11 -2.85 -0.47 2.45
C TYR A 11 -2.53 -1.94 2.69
N VAL A 12 -1.76 -2.53 1.78
CA VAL A 12 -1.27 -3.91 1.95
C VAL A 12 -0.26 -3.98 3.08
N THR A 13 0.65 -3.00 3.15
CA THR A 13 1.72 -2.93 4.15
C THR A 13 1.56 -1.72 5.07
N ASN A 14 2.25 -1.76 6.20
CA ASN A 14 2.26 -0.64 7.16
C ASN A 14 3.51 0.27 7.04
N GLY A 15 4.34 0.08 6.01
CA GLY A 15 5.58 0.84 5.85
C GLY A 15 6.62 0.56 6.94
N ASP A 16 6.61 -0.63 7.53
CA ASP A 16 7.48 -1.04 8.64
C ASP A 16 8.92 -1.40 8.21
N ALA A 17 9.27 -1.16 6.94
CA ALA A 17 10.63 -1.22 6.40
C ALA A 17 11.26 0.17 6.18
N GLN A 18 10.52 1.25 6.45
CA GLN A 18 10.94 2.63 6.19
C GLN A 18 12.03 3.08 7.17
N THR A 19 13.27 2.78 6.83
CA THR A 19 14.44 2.99 7.70
C THR A 19 14.64 4.46 8.06
N ASP A 20 14.44 5.38 7.12
CA ASP A 20 14.61 6.81 7.38
C ASP A 20 13.53 7.35 8.33
N VAL A 21 12.31 6.83 8.24
CA VAL A 21 11.22 7.13 9.19
C VAL A 21 11.57 6.65 10.58
N ALA A 22 11.98 5.38 10.70
CA ALA A 22 12.36 4.78 11.96
C ALA A 22 13.56 5.50 12.61
N ARG A 23 14.56 5.91 11.82
CA ARG A 23 15.70 6.72 12.29
C ARG A 23 15.27 8.09 12.76
N ALA A 24 14.49 8.81 11.95
CA ALA A 24 14.07 10.17 12.25
C ALA A 24 13.25 10.24 13.53
N LEU A 25 12.30 9.31 13.71
CA LEU A 25 11.46 9.26 14.91
C LEU A 25 12.22 8.86 16.17
N ALA A 26 13.27 8.05 16.03
CA ALA A 26 14.12 7.63 17.13
C ALA A 26 15.33 8.55 17.35
N GLU A 27 15.41 9.68 16.65
CA GLU A 27 16.52 10.65 16.70
C GLU A 27 17.90 9.98 16.49
N LEU A 28 17.93 8.97 15.62
CA LEU A 28 19.14 8.20 15.36
C LEU A 28 20.05 8.91 14.35
N PRO A 29 21.38 8.77 14.47
CA PRO A 29 22.32 9.15 13.42
C PRO A 29 22.00 8.46 12.08
N ALA A 30 22.33 9.11 10.96
CA ALA A 30 22.04 8.59 9.62
C ALA A 30 22.62 7.19 9.33
N ASN A 31 23.70 6.81 10.00
CA ASN A 31 24.36 5.51 9.86
C ASN A 31 23.95 4.47 10.92
N ALA A 32 23.11 4.84 11.89
CA ALA A 32 22.62 3.89 12.89
C ALA A 32 21.53 2.98 12.29
N THR A 33 21.45 1.74 12.77
CA THR A 33 20.39 0.81 12.36
C THR A 33 19.25 0.88 13.37
N PRO A 34 18.01 1.19 12.97
CA PRO A 34 16.88 1.13 13.87
C PRO A 34 16.67 -0.28 14.43
N THR A 35 16.21 -0.36 15.67
CA THR A 35 15.78 -1.59 16.30
C THR A 35 14.41 -2.03 15.73
N PRO A 36 14.06 -3.32 15.85
CA PRO A 36 12.74 -3.81 15.46
C PRO A 36 11.57 -3.03 16.06
N ARG A 37 11.72 -2.57 17.31
CA ARG A 37 10.72 -1.74 17.97
C ARG A 37 10.54 -0.37 17.31
N GLN A 38 11.63 0.26 16.89
CA GLN A 38 11.61 1.56 16.23
C GLN A 38 10.98 1.50 14.84
N TYR A 39 11.14 0.39 14.12
CA TYR A 39 10.38 0.13 12.88
C TYR A 39 8.87 0.04 13.13
N LEU A 40 8.44 -0.65 14.19
CA LEU A 40 7.03 -0.74 14.58
C LEU A 40 6.44 0.61 15.01
N ASP A 41 7.20 1.40 15.77
CA ASP A 41 6.78 2.75 16.16
C ASP A 41 6.66 3.65 14.92
N GLY A 42 7.58 3.52 13.94
CA GLY A 42 7.50 4.21 12.65
C GLY A 42 6.26 3.84 11.83
N ALA A 43 5.98 2.54 11.70
CA ALA A 43 4.78 2.05 11.03
C ALA A 43 3.49 2.59 11.67
N SER A 44 3.44 2.65 13.01
CA SER A 44 2.30 3.21 13.73
C SER A 44 2.08 4.68 13.40
N VAL A 45 3.16 5.48 13.34
CA VAL A 45 3.09 6.89 12.92
C VAL A 45 2.63 7.03 11.47
N LEU A 46 3.06 6.14 10.57
CA LEU A 46 2.62 6.13 9.17
C LEU A 46 1.13 5.81 9.04
N GLN A 47 0.59 4.87 9.83
CA GLN A 47 -0.85 4.58 9.84
C GLN A 47 -1.68 5.79 10.30
N GLU A 48 -1.27 6.43 11.40
CA GLU A 48 -1.93 7.63 11.93
C GLU A 48 -1.89 8.77 10.91
N LEU A 49 -0.76 8.96 10.23
CA LEU A 49 -0.59 9.95 9.18
C LEU A 49 -1.46 9.65 7.96
N ALA A 50 -1.53 8.40 7.51
CA ALA A 50 -2.37 8.00 6.39
C ALA A 50 -3.85 8.28 6.65
N LEU A 51 -4.34 8.01 7.86
CA LEU A 51 -5.70 8.39 8.28
C LEU A 51 -5.90 9.90 8.34
N GLN A 52 -4.90 10.64 8.86
CA GLN A 52 -4.96 12.10 8.90
C GLN A 52 -5.01 12.70 7.49
N VAL A 53 -4.21 12.18 6.56
CA VAL A 53 -4.20 12.59 5.15
C VAL A 53 -5.55 12.28 4.49
N ALA A 54 -6.07 11.06 4.68
CA ALA A 54 -7.37 10.66 4.16
C ALA A 54 -8.47 11.65 4.59
N ARG A 55 -8.50 12.00 5.89
CA ARG A 55 -9.48 12.94 6.44
C ARG A 55 -9.26 14.38 5.98
N SER A 56 -8.06 14.91 6.18
CA SER A 56 -7.77 16.34 6.08
C SER A 56 -7.47 16.82 4.65
N ALA A 57 -6.90 15.95 3.82
CA ALA A 57 -6.56 16.31 2.44
C ALA A 57 -7.56 15.75 1.44
N LEU A 58 -8.05 14.52 1.64
CA LEU A 58 -8.87 13.80 0.66
C LEU A 58 -10.37 13.80 0.97
N GLY A 59 -10.78 14.27 2.16
CA GLY A 59 -12.18 14.28 2.59
C GLY A 59 -12.80 12.89 2.68
N MET A 60 -11.99 11.90 3.06
CA MET A 60 -12.39 10.52 3.28
C MET A 60 -12.68 10.27 4.76
N GLU A 61 -13.60 9.34 5.03
CA GLU A 61 -13.85 8.88 6.39
C GLU A 61 -12.83 7.81 6.79
N PRO A 62 -12.52 7.65 8.09
CA PRO A 62 -11.57 6.62 8.55
C PRO A 62 -11.95 5.20 8.13
N GLU A 63 -13.24 4.89 8.04
CA GLU A 63 -13.79 3.61 7.56
C GLU A 63 -13.57 3.34 6.06
N ASP A 64 -13.16 4.34 5.29
CA ASP A 64 -12.76 4.20 3.90
C ASP A 64 -11.25 3.92 3.75
N VAL A 65 -10.53 3.67 4.85
CA VAL A 65 -9.11 3.30 4.86
C VAL A 65 -8.91 1.99 5.59
N ILE A 66 -8.40 0.99 4.87
CA ILE A 66 -8.17 -0.37 5.38
C ILE A 66 -6.68 -0.66 5.41
N PHE A 67 -6.18 -1.17 6.54
CA PHE A 67 -4.82 -1.68 6.67
C PHE A 67 -4.83 -3.20 6.83
N LEU A 68 -4.23 -3.90 5.87
CA LEU A 68 -4.07 -5.36 5.93
C LEU A 68 -2.93 -5.80 6.84
N SER A 69 -1.99 -4.89 7.11
CA SER A 69 -0.93 -5.07 8.10
C SER A 69 0.14 -6.13 7.80
N TYR A 70 0.39 -6.40 6.53
CA TYR A 70 1.54 -7.21 6.10
C TYR A 70 2.84 -6.41 6.14
N SER A 71 3.98 -7.10 6.21
CA SER A 71 5.28 -6.43 6.30
C SER A 71 5.76 -5.92 4.94
N ASP A 72 6.24 -4.68 4.93
CA ASP A 72 6.74 -3.96 3.75
C ASP A 72 8.02 -4.59 3.17
N GLY A 73 8.87 -5.13 4.04
CA GLY A 73 10.13 -5.78 3.66
C GLY A 73 10.01 -7.25 3.26
N ALA A 74 8.82 -7.85 3.39
CA ALA A 74 8.63 -9.28 3.23
C ALA A 74 7.64 -9.67 2.12
N LEU A 75 6.95 -8.71 1.50
CA LEU A 75 5.95 -9.01 0.46
C LEU A 75 6.47 -9.88 -0.68
N HIS A 76 7.72 -9.65 -1.11
CA HIS A 76 8.33 -10.45 -2.18
C HIS A 76 8.46 -11.93 -1.79
N ALA A 77 8.83 -12.22 -0.55
CA ALA A 77 8.91 -13.58 -0.03
C ALA A 77 7.53 -14.24 0.05
N LEU A 78 6.47 -13.46 0.26
CA LEU A 78 5.09 -13.97 0.18
C LEU A 78 4.68 -14.38 -1.23
N THR A 79 5.41 -13.98 -2.28
CA THR A 79 5.11 -14.39 -3.66
C THR A 79 5.78 -15.71 -4.07
N ALA A 80 6.56 -16.33 -3.17
CA ALA A 80 7.30 -17.56 -3.45
C ALA A 80 6.43 -18.83 -3.39
N GLU A 81 6.95 -19.95 -3.94
CA GLU A 81 6.25 -21.22 -4.18
C GLU A 81 5.78 -22.00 -2.93
N ALA A 82 5.89 -21.42 -1.72
CA ALA A 82 5.51 -22.04 -0.46
C ALA A 82 4.30 -21.31 0.17
N PRO A 83 3.06 -21.71 -0.16
CA PRO A 83 1.87 -20.90 0.11
C PRO A 83 1.53 -20.75 1.61
N ASP A 84 1.94 -21.72 2.44
CA ASP A 84 1.69 -21.74 3.88
C ASP A 84 2.94 -21.38 4.71
N GLU A 85 4.08 -21.10 4.07
CA GLU A 85 5.28 -20.71 4.79
C GLU A 85 5.09 -19.32 5.41
N VAL A 86 5.32 -19.26 6.72
CA VAL A 86 5.23 -18.01 7.48
C VAL A 86 6.58 -17.30 7.40
N VAL A 87 6.57 -16.10 6.83
CA VAL A 87 7.75 -15.26 6.63
C VAL A 87 7.93 -14.31 7.80
N ARG A 88 9.15 -14.26 8.33
CA ARG A 88 9.53 -13.26 9.33
C ARG A 88 10.05 -11.99 8.66
N SER A 89 9.51 -10.84 9.04
CA SER A 89 9.99 -9.54 8.58
C SER A 89 11.46 -9.34 8.97
N PRO A 90 12.33 -8.93 8.02
CA PRO A 90 13.73 -8.64 8.33
C PRO A 90 13.93 -7.37 9.16
N TYR A 91 12.90 -6.51 9.27
CA TYR A 91 12.98 -5.22 9.97
C TYR A 91 12.38 -5.29 11.36
N THR A 92 11.14 -5.76 11.46
CA THR A 92 10.42 -5.84 12.74
C THR A 92 10.65 -7.16 13.46
N GLU A 93 11.27 -8.13 12.79
CA GLU A 93 11.44 -9.50 13.28
C GLU A 93 10.10 -10.17 13.67
N LYS A 94 8.98 -9.72 13.09
CA LYS A 94 7.65 -10.27 13.31
C LYS A 94 7.19 -11.09 12.12
N ASP A 95 6.33 -12.05 12.40
CA ASP A 95 5.71 -12.95 11.42
C ASP A 95 4.21 -12.70 11.26
N GLY A 96 3.74 -11.54 11.76
CA GLY A 96 2.34 -11.13 11.76
C GLY A 96 1.57 -11.51 13.03
N LEU A 97 2.17 -12.30 13.92
CA LEU A 97 1.61 -12.67 15.22
C LEU A 97 2.49 -12.09 16.35
N PHE A 98 1.88 -11.33 17.28
CA PHE A 98 2.50 -11.09 18.60
C PHE A 98 2.17 -12.24 19.56
N ASP A 99 2.80 -12.21 20.74
CA ASP A 99 2.37 -13.02 21.88
C ASP A 99 0.85 -12.83 22.08
N ALA A 100 0.12 -13.95 22.17
CA ALA A 100 -1.34 -14.03 22.21
C ALA A 100 -2.12 -13.77 20.90
N GLY A 101 -1.46 -13.77 19.73
CA GLY A 101 -2.15 -13.74 18.42
C GLY A 101 -2.72 -12.37 18.06
N ILE A 102 -2.16 -11.30 18.62
CA ILE A 102 -2.56 -9.92 18.35
C ILE A 102 -1.65 -9.34 17.25
N THR A 103 -2.16 -8.42 16.45
CA THR A 103 -1.35 -7.69 15.46
C THR A 103 -0.35 -6.73 16.15
N PRO A 104 0.85 -6.51 15.58
CA PRO A 104 1.76 -5.46 16.05
C PRO A 104 1.15 -4.06 16.02
N TYR A 105 0.15 -3.86 15.16
CA TYR A 105 -0.29 -2.55 14.73
C TYR A 105 -1.64 -2.24 15.33
N ARG A 106 -1.79 -0.98 15.77
CA ARG A 106 -3.02 -0.52 16.42
C ARG A 106 -4.23 -0.57 15.48
N ILE A 107 -3.99 -0.44 14.18
CA ILE A 107 -5.03 -0.34 13.15
C ILE A 107 -4.80 -1.48 12.16
N ALA A 108 -5.59 -2.54 12.29
CA ALA A 108 -5.58 -3.67 11.37
C ALA A 108 -7.02 -4.13 11.13
N ARG A 109 -7.33 -4.53 9.89
CA ARG A 109 -8.68 -4.93 9.48
C ARG A 109 -9.29 -6.00 10.40
N SER A 110 -8.54 -7.06 10.70
CA SER A 110 -9.02 -8.17 11.51
C SER A 110 -9.00 -7.88 13.02
N GLY A 111 -8.30 -6.83 13.46
CA GLY A 111 -7.96 -6.61 14.88
C GLY A 111 -7.12 -7.72 15.52
N GLN A 112 -6.78 -8.76 14.75
CA GLN A 112 -6.03 -9.94 15.16
C GLN A 112 -4.72 -10.01 14.37
N GLY A 113 -3.73 -10.69 14.92
CA GLY A 113 -2.52 -10.99 14.16
C GLY A 113 -2.86 -11.96 13.02
N VAL A 114 -2.35 -11.68 11.84
CA VAL A 114 -2.50 -12.56 10.67
C VAL A 114 -1.10 -13.03 10.27
N PRO A 115 -0.86 -14.35 10.10
CA PRO A 115 0.44 -14.84 9.68
C PRO A 115 0.87 -14.23 8.35
N TYR A 116 2.12 -13.80 8.24
CA TYR A 116 2.71 -13.35 6.99
C TYR A 116 2.98 -14.55 6.08
N SER A 117 1.94 -15.00 5.38
CA SER A 117 2.00 -16.08 4.40
C SER A 117 1.22 -15.68 3.14
N PHE A 118 1.52 -16.35 2.03
CA PHE A 118 0.82 -16.14 0.76
C PHE A 118 -0.68 -16.38 0.88
N ASN A 119 -1.09 -17.49 1.51
CA ASN A 119 -2.50 -17.83 1.65
C ASN A 119 -3.26 -16.83 2.51
N ALA A 120 -2.65 -16.34 3.59
CA ALA A 120 -3.26 -15.32 4.43
C ALA A 120 -3.49 -14.01 3.67
N ILE A 121 -2.48 -13.51 2.95
CA ILE A 121 -2.62 -12.23 2.21
C ILE A 121 -3.63 -12.37 1.06
N LEU A 122 -3.66 -13.51 0.36
CA LEU A 122 -4.68 -13.75 -0.66
C LEU A 122 -6.08 -13.84 -0.05
N HIS A 123 -6.24 -14.51 1.08
CA HIS A 123 -7.52 -14.57 1.79
C HIS A 123 -8.02 -13.16 2.14
N ASP A 124 -7.18 -12.34 2.76
CA ASP A 124 -7.56 -10.97 3.13
C ASP A 124 -7.89 -10.10 1.92
N LEU A 125 -7.09 -10.17 0.85
CA LEU A 125 -7.34 -9.45 -0.39
C LEU A 125 -8.66 -9.91 -1.04
N ASN A 126 -8.90 -11.22 -1.09
CA ASN A 126 -10.12 -11.79 -1.61
C ASN A 126 -11.34 -11.31 -0.81
N ASP A 127 -11.25 -11.33 0.52
CA ASP A 127 -12.29 -10.83 1.40
C ASP A 127 -12.56 -9.34 1.17
N VAL A 128 -11.52 -8.52 0.97
CA VAL A 128 -11.70 -7.09 0.64
C VAL A 128 -12.46 -6.94 -0.66
N LEU A 129 -12.06 -7.67 -1.71
CA LEU A 129 -12.67 -7.58 -3.04
C LEU A 129 -14.14 -8.00 -3.01
N VAL A 130 -14.46 -9.08 -2.30
CA VAL A 130 -15.83 -9.59 -2.15
C VAL A 130 -16.69 -8.64 -1.32
N GLU A 131 -16.18 -8.16 -0.18
CA GLU A 131 -16.92 -7.26 0.72
C GLU A 131 -17.20 -5.91 0.08
N LEU A 132 -16.20 -5.30 -0.56
CA LEU A 132 -16.34 -3.98 -1.18
C LEU A 132 -17.04 -4.02 -2.54
N ASN A 133 -16.96 -5.15 -3.25
CA ASN A 133 -17.50 -5.35 -4.61
C ASN A 133 -17.25 -4.13 -5.54
N PRO A 134 -15.99 -3.71 -5.73
CA PRO A 134 -15.67 -2.46 -6.43
C PRO A 134 -15.94 -2.59 -7.93
N SER A 135 -16.41 -1.50 -8.55
CA SER A 135 -16.55 -1.39 -10.02
C SER A 135 -15.30 -0.90 -10.73
N GLU A 136 -14.40 -0.23 -9.99
CA GLU A 136 -13.10 0.23 -10.47
C GLU A 136 -12.03 -0.10 -9.42
N ILE A 137 -10.90 -0.64 -9.85
CA ILE A 137 -9.80 -1.07 -8.99
C ILE A 137 -8.51 -0.44 -9.53
N TYR A 138 -7.75 0.19 -8.65
CA TYR A 138 -6.47 0.82 -8.98
C TYR A 138 -5.37 0.09 -8.19
N LEU A 139 -4.35 -0.42 -8.87
CA LEU A 139 -3.27 -1.16 -8.24
C LEU A 139 -1.88 -0.71 -8.73
N PRO A 140 -0.82 -0.95 -7.95
CA PRO A 140 0.55 -0.78 -8.42
C PRO A 140 0.87 -1.72 -9.59
N SER A 141 1.85 -1.34 -10.42
CA SER A 141 2.31 -2.18 -11.52
C SER A 141 2.99 -3.46 -10.98
N PRO A 142 2.53 -4.66 -11.38
CA PRO A 142 3.23 -5.92 -11.08
C PRO A 142 4.62 -6.02 -11.71
N ALA A 143 4.93 -5.14 -12.65
CA ALA A 143 6.21 -5.02 -13.36
C ALA A 143 7.03 -3.81 -12.87
N SER A 144 6.74 -3.27 -11.68
CA SER A 144 7.58 -2.25 -11.06
C SER A 144 9.01 -2.75 -10.86
N THR A 145 9.99 -1.85 -10.95
CA THR A 145 11.38 -2.13 -10.58
C THR A 145 11.59 -2.14 -9.07
N ASP A 146 10.65 -1.56 -8.31
CA ASP A 146 10.57 -1.72 -6.87
C ASP A 146 9.88 -3.06 -6.56
N GLU A 147 10.62 -3.97 -5.93
CA GLU A 147 10.18 -5.35 -5.71
C GLU A 147 9.00 -5.45 -4.75
N THR A 148 8.88 -4.55 -3.76
CA THR A 148 7.73 -4.51 -2.84
C THR A 148 6.47 -4.06 -3.58
N VAL A 149 6.59 -3.00 -4.39
CA VAL A 149 5.50 -2.50 -5.25
C VAL A 149 5.07 -3.58 -6.25
N ALA A 150 6.04 -4.26 -6.88
CA ALA A 150 5.79 -5.32 -7.84
C ALA A 150 5.10 -6.52 -7.18
N ALA A 151 5.57 -6.96 -6.01
CA ALA A 151 4.97 -8.04 -5.24
C ALA A 151 3.52 -7.73 -4.84
N ALA A 152 3.25 -6.53 -4.34
CA ALA A 152 1.88 -6.08 -4.05
C ALA A 152 0.99 -6.16 -5.31
N GLY A 153 1.48 -5.66 -6.44
CA GLY A 153 0.76 -5.72 -7.71
C GLY A 153 0.45 -7.16 -8.14
N ARG A 154 1.41 -8.08 -8.00
CA ARG A 154 1.24 -9.51 -8.32
C ARG A 154 0.21 -10.19 -7.42
N LEU A 155 0.24 -9.94 -6.11
CA LEU A 155 -0.70 -10.51 -5.14
C LEU A 155 -2.14 -10.02 -5.38
N ILE A 156 -2.31 -8.73 -5.67
CA ILE A 156 -3.61 -8.16 -6.03
C ILE A 156 -4.09 -8.77 -7.35
N ALA A 157 -3.24 -8.81 -8.39
CA ALA A 157 -3.59 -9.42 -9.68
C ALA A 157 -3.93 -10.92 -9.57
N ARG A 158 -3.36 -11.63 -8.59
CA ARG A 158 -3.72 -13.01 -8.27
C ARG A 158 -5.12 -13.08 -7.64
N SER A 159 -5.38 -12.27 -6.62
CA SER A 159 -6.69 -12.19 -5.95
C SER A 159 -7.81 -11.81 -6.92
N LEU A 160 -7.53 -10.87 -7.84
CA LEU A 160 -8.49 -10.46 -8.87
C LEU A 160 -8.92 -11.63 -9.76
N ARG A 161 -8.00 -12.53 -10.11
CA ARG A 161 -8.32 -13.72 -10.92
C ARG A 161 -9.18 -14.74 -10.19
N GLU A 162 -9.15 -14.73 -8.85
CA GLU A 162 -9.89 -15.67 -8.03
C GLU A 162 -11.31 -15.18 -7.73
N VAL A 163 -11.47 -13.90 -7.38
CA VAL A 163 -12.75 -13.41 -6.84
C VAL A 163 -13.25 -12.07 -7.38
N ALA A 164 -12.52 -11.40 -8.28
CA ALA A 164 -12.96 -10.07 -8.73
C ALA A 164 -14.35 -10.12 -9.39
N PRO A 165 -15.17 -9.07 -9.21
CA PRO A 165 -16.41 -8.93 -9.96
C PRO A 165 -16.08 -8.88 -11.46
N ARG A 166 -16.76 -9.70 -12.27
CA ARG A 166 -16.50 -9.80 -13.72
C ARG A 166 -16.61 -8.46 -14.47
N GLU A 167 -17.36 -7.52 -13.91
CA GLU A 167 -17.58 -6.19 -14.49
C GLU A 167 -16.62 -5.12 -13.94
N ALA A 168 -15.77 -5.46 -12.97
CA ALA A 168 -14.81 -4.53 -12.40
C ALA A 168 -13.75 -4.16 -13.45
N ARG A 169 -13.52 -2.86 -13.61
CA ARG A 169 -12.43 -2.33 -14.44
C ARG A 169 -11.19 -2.19 -13.59
N VAL A 170 -10.05 -2.65 -14.11
CA VAL A 170 -8.81 -2.68 -13.35
C VAL A 170 -7.79 -1.77 -14.03
N PHE A 171 -7.16 -0.90 -13.24
CA PHE A 171 -6.22 0.10 -13.70
C PHE A 171 -4.88 -0.05 -12.97
N ILE A 172 -3.80 -0.05 -13.73
CA ILE A 172 -2.44 0.03 -13.18
C ILE A 172 -2.05 1.51 -13.10
N TYR A 173 -1.71 1.96 -11.89
CA TYR A 173 -1.17 3.31 -11.68
C TYR A 173 0.28 3.40 -12.16
N LEU A 174 0.57 4.41 -12.98
CA LEU A 174 1.93 4.68 -13.45
C LEU A 174 2.74 5.40 -12.38
N GLN A 175 3.62 4.66 -11.71
CA GLN A 175 4.78 5.29 -11.08
C GLN A 175 5.69 5.73 -12.23
N ALA A 176 5.91 7.04 -12.39
CA ALA A 176 6.61 7.60 -13.55
C ALA A 176 8.00 6.97 -13.77
N LEU A 177 8.03 5.92 -14.59
CA LEU A 177 9.23 5.20 -14.97
C LEU A 177 9.54 5.57 -16.42
N GLU A 178 10.74 6.09 -16.62
CA GLU A 178 11.26 6.44 -17.94
C GLU A 178 11.24 5.20 -18.87
N GLY A 179 10.72 5.37 -20.09
CA GLY A 179 10.64 4.28 -21.08
C GLY A 179 9.37 3.42 -21.05
N GLN A 180 8.43 3.67 -20.14
CA GLN A 180 7.12 3.01 -20.16
C GLN A 180 6.25 3.48 -21.35
N PRO A 181 5.40 2.59 -21.92
CA PRO A 181 4.47 2.99 -22.98
C PRO A 181 3.50 4.07 -22.48
N SER A 182 2.88 4.81 -23.42
CA SER A 182 1.86 5.79 -23.03
C SER A 182 0.69 5.10 -22.30
N PRO A 183 0.09 5.75 -21.28
CA PRO A 183 -1.11 5.23 -20.64
C PRO A 183 -2.27 5.10 -21.63
N ASP A 184 -3.13 4.09 -21.45
CA ASP A 184 -4.38 3.95 -22.20
C ASP A 184 -5.38 5.04 -21.81
N ARG A 185 -5.28 5.52 -20.56
CA ARG A 185 -6.15 6.53 -20.00
C ARG A 185 -5.36 7.57 -19.21
N ARG A 186 -5.66 8.83 -19.46
CA ARG A 186 -5.21 9.97 -18.68
C ARG A 186 -6.41 10.58 -17.96
N VAL A 187 -6.28 10.80 -16.66
CA VAL A 187 -7.35 11.38 -15.82
C VAL A 187 -6.84 12.67 -15.21
N PRO A 188 -7.48 13.82 -15.49
CA PRO A 188 -7.16 15.06 -14.81
C PRO A 188 -7.38 14.92 -13.31
N VAL A 189 -6.44 15.44 -12.52
CA VAL A 189 -6.61 15.56 -11.07
C VAL A 189 -7.61 16.67 -10.81
N THR A 190 -8.77 16.33 -10.25
CA THR A 190 -9.87 17.28 -10.04
C THR A 190 -9.57 18.32 -8.95
N ASP A 191 -8.75 17.97 -7.96
CA ASP A 191 -8.22 18.90 -6.95
C ASP A 191 -6.69 18.70 -6.79
N PRO A 192 -5.87 19.33 -7.66
CA PRO A 192 -4.41 19.29 -7.56
C PRO A 192 -3.90 19.83 -6.20
N ALA A 193 -4.64 20.74 -5.58
CA ALA A 193 -4.28 21.30 -4.28
C ALA A 193 -4.51 20.29 -3.15
N ALA A 194 -5.59 19.49 -3.18
CA ALA A 194 -5.76 18.37 -2.25
C ALA A 194 -4.64 17.35 -2.37
N LYS A 195 -4.27 17.00 -3.61
CA LYS A 195 -3.14 16.11 -3.87
C LYS A 195 -1.86 16.70 -3.27
N GLN A 196 -1.53 17.95 -3.59
CA GLN A 196 -0.33 18.61 -3.05
C GLN A 196 -0.35 18.68 -1.52
N ARG A 197 -1.49 19.01 -0.90
CA ARG A 197 -1.64 18.98 0.57
C ARG A 197 -1.35 17.61 1.16
N ALA A 198 -1.88 16.53 0.56
CA ALA A 198 -1.61 15.17 1.00
C ALA A 198 -0.11 14.84 0.95
N LEU A 199 0.56 15.22 -0.15
CA LEU A 199 2.01 15.04 -0.32
C LEU A 199 2.82 15.83 0.70
N ASP A 200 2.46 17.09 0.94
CA ASP A 200 3.14 17.95 1.90
C ASP A 200 2.97 17.45 3.34
N MET A 201 1.83 16.85 3.69
CA MET A 201 1.63 16.22 5.00
C MET A 201 2.59 15.04 5.20
N TYR A 202 2.78 14.19 4.19
CA TYR A 202 3.81 13.15 4.23
C TYR A 202 5.20 13.76 4.35
N ALA A 203 5.56 14.68 3.46
CA ALA A 203 6.87 15.33 3.47
C ALA A 203 7.21 16.02 4.80
N ALA A 204 6.23 16.66 5.45
CA ALA A 204 6.40 17.33 6.73
C ALA A 204 6.65 16.35 7.89
N ARG A 205 6.09 15.15 7.83
CA ARG A 205 6.16 14.18 8.92
C ARG A 205 7.37 13.25 8.82
N ILE A 206 7.73 12.83 7.62
CA ILE A 206 8.78 11.84 7.38
C ILE A 206 9.99 12.38 6.60
N GLY A 207 9.97 13.67 6.26
CA GLY A 207 11.01 14.33 5.47
C GLY A 207 10.89 14.04 3.97
N ARG A 208 11.38 14.97 3.13
CA ARG A 208 11.41 14.80 1.66
C ARG A 208 12.46 13.82 1.16
N ALA A 209 13.39 13.38 2.02
CA ALA A 209 14.53 12.57 1.61
C ALA A 209 14.16 11.18 1.04
N GLY A 210 12.97 10.67 1.36
CA GLY A 210 12.45 9.40 0.84
C GLY A 210 11.34 9.52 -0.20
N TRP A 211 10.91 10.73 -0.55
CA TRP A 211 9.85 10.91 -1.56
C TRP A 211 10.47 11.22 -2.93
N PRO A 212 10.05 10.53 -4.00
CA PRO A 212 10.42 10.97 -5.34
C PRO A 212 9.89 12.38 -5.54
N ASN A 213 10.73 13.29 -6.05
CA ASN A 213 10.26 14.58 -6.54
C ASN A 213 9.25 14.29 -7.66
N LEU A 214 7.95 14.31 -7.34
CA LEU A 214 6.92 14.08 -8.34
C LEU A 214 7.02 15.21 -9.37
N PRO A 215 7.15 14.88 -10.67
CA PRO A 215 7.04 15.88 -11.72
C PRO A 215 5.74 16.68 -11.57
N ALA A 216 5.79 17.99 -11.81
CA ALA A 216 4.60 18.85 -11.73
C ALA A 216 3.43 18.32 -12.57
N ALA A 217 3.72 17.67 -13.71
CA ALA A 217 2.72 17.03 -14.56
C ALA A 217 1.87 15.97 -13.83
N LEU A 218 2.45 15.24 -12.86
CA LEU A 218 1.69 14.27 -12.06
C LEU A 218 0.73 14.95 -11.08
N LEU A 219 0.97 16.20 -10.69
CA LEU A 219 0.03 16.93 -9.84
C LEU A 219 -1.26 17.31 -10.59
N GLU A 220 -1.17 17.44 -11.91
CA GLU A 220 -2.26 17.90 -12.77
C GLU A 220 -2.99 16.74 -13.44
N GLU A 221 -2.29 15.65 -13.76
CA GLU A 221 -2.85 14.51 -14.48
C GLU A 221 -2.23 13.19 -14.03
N GLU A 222 -3.05 12.14 -14.00
CA GLU A 222 -2.60 10.77 -13.70
C GLU A 222 -2.81 9.86 -14.90
N GLY A 223 -1.79 9.05 -15.21
CA GLY A 223 -1.84 8.05 -16.26
C GLY A 223 -2.14 6.65 -15.71
N PHE A 224 -2.97 5.91 -16.43
CA PHE A 224 -3.34 4.54 -16.10
C PHE A 224 -3.33 3.64 -17.34
N TRP A 225 -2.93 2.39 -17.17
CA TRP A 225 -3.21 1.31 -18.13
C TRP A 225 -4.42 0.51 -17.69
N GLU A 226 -5.29 0.16 -18.62
CA GLU A 226 -6.39 -0.77 -18.33
C GLU A 226 -5.84 -2.20 -18.38
N PHE A 227 -5.94 -2.90 -17.25
CA PHE A 227 -5.39 -4.23 -17.08
C PHE A 227 -6.50 -5.28 -17.22
N ASP A 228 -6.40 -6.11 -18.26
CA ASP A 228 -7.26 -7.28 -18.42
C ASP A 228 -6.74 -8.44 -17.57
N TYR A 229 -7.17 -8.48 -16.31
CA TYR A 229 -6.79 -9.50 -15.34
C TYR A 229 -7.32 -10.91 -15.70
N THR A 230 -8.21 -11.04 -16.69
CA THR A 230 -8.71 -12.34 -17.15
C THR A 230 -7.71 -13.08 -18.03
N ARG A 231 -6.67 -12.39 -18.52
CA ARG A 231 -5.62 -12.98 -19.35
C ARG A 231 -4.42 -13.44 -18.52
N PRO A 232 -3.72 -14.52 -18.93
CA PRO A 232 -2.41 -14.85 -18.38
C PRO A 232 -1.42 -13.68 -18.60
N MET A 233 -0.53 -13.45 -17.64
CA MET A 233 0.60 -12.52 -17.80
C MET A 233 1.75 -13.24 -18.50
#